data_AF-A0A183TG77-F1
#
_entry.id   AF-A0A183TG77-F1
#
_cell.length_a   1.000
_cell.length_b   1.000
_cell.length_c   1.000
_cell.angle_alpha   90.00
_cell.angle_beta   90.00
_cell.angle_gamma   90.00
#
_symmetry.space_group_name_H-M   'P 1'
#
loop_
_entity.id
_entity.type
_entity.pdbx_description
1 polymer ?
#
loop_
_entity_poly.entity_id
_entity_poly.type
_entity_poly.pdbx_seq_one_letter_code
_entity_poly.pdbx_strand_id
1 'polypeptide(L)'
;LVEPNVLVKCRKCDVDLVQSVLPSCIATVQKATGLTCSAKLDTQNFLPESCCGGVEVSVNDGRIRVINTLEARLDQVAEKLLPKIREQIFGVNKNRKFCS
;
A
#
# COMPACT_ATOMS: atom_id res chain seq x y z
N LEU A 1 -4.50 -8.97 -15.54
CA LEU A 1 -5.61 -8.03 -15.80
C LEU A 1 -5.25 -6.72 -15.14
N VAL A 2 -5.31 -5.60 -15.87
CA VAL A 2 -5.31 -4.27 -15.25
C VAL A 2 -6.76 -3.85 -15.16
N GLU A 3 -7.19 -3.54 -13.94
CA GLU A 3 -8.57 -3.21 -13.69
C GLU A 3 -8.85 -1.76 -14.14
N PRO A 4 -9.90 -1.54 -14.94
CA PRO A 4 -10.11 -0.27 -15.62
C PRO A 4 -10.56 0.85 -14.67
N ASN A 5 -11.19 0.53 -13.54
CA ASN A 5 -11.73 1.49 -12.59
C ASN A 5 -11.18 1.22 -11.20
N VAL A 6 -10.52 2.24 -10.64
CA VAL A 6 -9.83 2.17 -9.36
C VAL A 6 -10.36 3.28 -8.46
N LEU A 7 -10.70 2.93 -7.22
CA LEU A 7 -11.09 3.86 -6.17
C LEU A 7 -9.92 4.06 -5.22
N VAL A 8 -9.52 5.31 -4.99
CA VAL A 8 -8.43 5.67 -4.09
C VAL A 8 -9.01 6.37 -2.87
N LYS A 9 -8.72 5.82 -1.70
CA LYS A 9 -9.04 6.39 -0.40
C LYS A 9 -7.78 6.97 0.22
N CYS A 10 -7.91 8.16 0.80
CA CYS A 10 -6.85 8.84 1.50
C CYS A 10 -7.42 9.49 2.78
N ARG A 11 -6.56 10.10 3.58
CA ARG A 11 -7.01 10.96 4.70
C ARG A 11 -7.48 12.30 4.17
N LYS A 12 -8.37 12.96 4.91
CA LYS A 12 -8.90 14.29 4.55
C LYS A 12 -7.82 15.33 4.29
N CYS A 13 -6.73 15.32 5.07
CA CYS A 13 -5.61 16.25 4.92
C CYS A 13 -4.78 16.01 3.65
N ASP A 14 -4.84 14.82 3.06
CA ASP A 14 -4.01 14.41 1.93
C ASP A 14 -4.77 14.51 0.59
N VAL A 15 -6.05 14.93 0.61
CA VAL A 15 -6.95 14.98 -0.56
C VAL A 15 -6.38 15.83 -1.69
N ASP A 16 -5.99 17.07 -1.39
CA ASP A 16 -5.48 18.01 -2.41
C ASP A 16 -4.18 17.51 -3.05
N LEU A 17 -3.32 16.88 -2.23
CA LEU A 17 -2.07 16.30 -2.69
C LEU A 17 -2.32 15.08 -3.57
N VAL A 18 -3.23 14.19 -3.18
CA VAL A 18 -3.56 13.00 -3.97
C VAL A 18 -4.24 13.40 -5.28
N GLN A 19 -5.10 14.41 -5.27
CA GLN A 19 -5.80 14.90 -6.45
C GLN A 19 -4.85 15.53 -7.48
N SER A 20 -3.81 16.24 -7.03
CA SER A 20 -2.80 16.80 -7.94
C SER A 20 -1.87 15.74 -8.54
N VAL A 21 -1.61 14.65 -7.82
CA VAL A 21 -0.71 13.57 -8.24
C VAL A 21 -1.41 12.50 -9.10
N LEU A 22 -2.72 12.30 -8.92
CA LEU A 22 -3.54 11.34 -9.67
C LEU A 22 -3.29 11.32 -11.19
N PRO A 23 -3.34 12.46 -11.92
CA PRO A 23 -3.13 12.45 -13.37
C PRO A 23 -1.73 11.98 -13.78
N SER A 24 -0.71 12.33 -12.99
CA SER A 24 0.67 11.88 -13.24
C SER A 24 0.82 10.37 -13.03
N CYS A 25 0.18 9.83 -11.99
CA CYS A 25 0.15 8.39 -11.74
C CYS A 25 -0.54 7.63 -12.88
N ILE A 26 -1.69 8.11 -13.37
CA ILE A 26 -2.42 7.49 -14.49
C ILE A 26 -1.52 7.44 -15.73
N ALA A 27 -0.85 8.54 -16.08
CA ALA A 27 0.07 8.59 -17.21
C ALA A 27 1.26 7.61 -17.06
N THR A 28 1.76 7.45 -15.83
CA THR A 28 2.86 6.52 -15.52
C THR A 28 2.43 5.07 -15.65
N VAL A 29 1.25 4.72 -15.13
CA VAL A 29 0.66 3.39 -15.26
C VAL A 29 0.35 3.08 -16.73
N GLN A 30 -0.19 4.04 -17.48
CA GLN A 30 -0.47 3.86 -18.89
C GLN A 30 0.81 3.65 -19.71
N LYS A 31 1.90 4.36 -19.40
CA LYS A 31 3.22 4.11 -20.01
C LYS A 31 3.80 2.73 -19.66
N ALA A 32 3.71 2.33 -18.39
CA ALA A 32 4.30 1.08 -17.93
C ALA A 32 3.54 -0.16 -18.40
N THR A 33 2.20 -0.06 -18.49
CA THR A 33 1.31 -1.21 -18.72
C THR A 33 0.62 -1.18 -20.09
N GLY A 34 0.67 -0.06 -20.81
CA GLY A 34 0.01 0.12 -22.11
C GLY A 34 -1.52 0.17 -22.05
N LEU A 35 -2.10 0.18 -20.84
CA LEU A 35 -3.55 0.04 -20.61
C LEU A 35 -4.13 1.30 -19.96
N THR A 36 -5.32 1.68 -20.40
CA THR A 36 -6.03 2.86 -19.90
C THR A 36 -6.67 2.56 -18.54
N CYS A 37 -6.27 3.31 -17.51
CA CYS A 37 -6.79 3.15 -16.15
C CYS A 37 -7.50 4.43 -15.72
N SER A 38 -8.67 4.30 -15.09
CA SER A 38 -9.42 5.39 -14.48
C SER A 38 -9.27 5.31 -12.97
N ALA A 39 -8.62 6.30 -12.36
CA ALA A 39 -8.53 6.43 -10.91
C ALA A 39 -9.47 7.53 -10.42
N LYS A 40 -10.31 7.22 -9.44
CA LYS A 40 -11.22 8.17 -8.79
C LYS A 40 -10.91 8.24 -7.30
N LEU A 41 -10.96 9.45 -6.75
CA LEU A 41 -10.88 9.63 -5.30
C LEU A 41 -12.24 9.34 -4.67
N ASP A 42 -12.26 8.53 -3.62
CA ASP A 42 -13.46 8.34 -2.79
C ASP A 42 -13.58 9.51 -1.80
N THR A 43 -14.60 10.34 -1.99
CA THR A 43 -14.90 11.50 -1.13
C THR A 43 -15.92 11.19 -0.04
N GLN A 44 -16.44 9.96 0.03
CA GLN A 44 -17.41 9.53 1.03
C GLN A 44 -16.75 8.75 2.17
N ASN A 45 -15.74 7.95 1.86
CA ASN A 45 -15.02 7.14 2.85
C ASN A 45 -13.52 7.49 2.90
N PHE A 46 -13.15 8.31 3.87
CA PHE A 46 -11.75 8.67 4.15
C PHE A 46 -11.10 7.69 5.11
N LEU A 47 -9.77 7.58 5.04
CA LEU A 47 -8.98 6.90 6.06
C LEU A 47 -9.05 7.66 7.40
N PRO A 48 -8.98 6.95 8.53
CA PRO A 48 -9.01 7.57 9.85
C PRO A 48 -7.80 8.52 10.04
N GLU A 49 -8.02 9.63 10.75
CA GLU A 49 -6.97 10.62 11.06
C GLU A 49 -5.86 10.06 11.96
N SER A 50 -6.16 9.00 12.71
CA SER A 50 -5.19 8.30 13.56
C SER A 50 -4.10 7.57 12.77
N CYS A 51 -4.35 7.25 11.49
CA CYS A 51 -3.35 6.61 10.65
C CYS A 51 -2.27 7.62 10.29
N CYS A 52 -0.99 7.26 10.38
CA CYS A 52 0.14 8.13 10.01
C CYS A 52 0.14 8.56 8.53
N GLY A 53 -0.64 7.86 7.69
CA GLY A 53 -0.93 8.25 6.32
C GLY A 53 -0.79 7.11 5.32
N GLY A 54 -0.81 7.49 4.04
CA GLY A 54 -0.82 6.59 2.91
C GLY A 54 -2.18 6.52 2.25
N VAL A 55 -2.33 5.55 1.35
CA VAL A 55 -3.52 5.41 0.48
C VAL A 55 -3.99 3.97 0.48
N GLU A 56 -5.32 3.80 0.42
CA GLU A 56 -5.93 2.50 0.17
C GLU A 56 -6.57 2.52 -1.21
N VAL A 57 -6.26 1.51 -2.00
CA VAL A 57 -6.73 1.39 -3.38
C VAL A 57 -7.71 0.23 -3.45
N SER A 58 -8.95 0.49 -3.83
CA SER A 58 -10.04 -0.47 -3.90
C SER A 58 -10.53 -0.65 -5.33
N VAL A 59 -10.87 -1.89 -5.69
CA VAL A 59 -11.31 -2.26 -7.04
C VAL A 59 -12.44 -3.28 -6.98
N ASN A 60 -13.25 -3.34 -8.04
CA ASN A 60 -14.38 -4.28 -8.18
C ASN A 60 -15.35 -4.18 -7.01
N ASP A 61 -15.85 -2.98 -6.76
CA ASP A 61 -16.78 -2.65 -5.67
C ASP A 61 -16.24 -3.01 -4.27
N GLY A 62 -14.92 -2.84 -4.08
CA GLY A 62 -14.24 -3.09 -2.81
C GLY A 62 -13.93 -4.55 -2.51
N ARG A 63 -14.04 -5.46 -3.49
CA ARG A 63 -13.61 -6.86 -3.36
C ARG A 63 -12.09 -7.01 -3.28
N ILE A 64 -11.37 -6.21 -4.06
CA ILE A 64 -9.91 -6.20 -4.05
C ILE A 64 -9.46 -4.89 -3.43
N ARG A 65 -8.68 -4.98 -2.35
CA ARG A 65 -8.17 -3.82 -1.63
C ARG A 65 -6.67 -3.94 -1.46
N VAL A 66 -5.96 -2.88 -1.79
CA VAL A 66 -4.52 -2.75 -1.62
C VAL A 66 -4.29 -1.62 -0.63
N ILE A 67 -3.88 -1.99 0.58
CA ILE A 67 -3.63 -1.06 1.66
C ILE A 67 -2.15 -0.66 1.59
N ASN A 68 -1.87 0.57 1.16
CA ASN A 68 -0.53 1.14 1.13
C ASN A 68 -0.42 2.26 2.18
N THR A 69 -0.85 1.95 3.40
CA THR A 69 -0.61 2.80 4.57
C THR A 69 0.82 2.63 5.07
N LEU A 70 1.35 3.64 5.75
CA LEU A 70 2.68 3.56 6.37
C LEU A 70 2.77 2.43 7.40
N GLU A 71 1.71 2.23 8.18
CA GLU A 71 1.60 1.15 9.16
C GLU A 71 1.65 -0.22 8.49
N ALA A 72 0.84 -0.45 7.45
CA ALA A 72 0.84 -1.72 6.74
C ALA A 72 2.21 -2.06 6.14
N ARG A 73 2.91 -1.07 5.58
CA ARG A 73 4.29 -1.28 5.10
C ARG A 73 5.25 -1.61 6.23
N LEU A 74 5.12 -0.94 7.38
CA LEU A 74 5.98 -1.18 8.53
C LEU A 74 5.77 -2.58 9.09
N ASP A 75 4.52 -3.04 9.20
CA ASP A 75 4.19 -4.40 9.64
C ASP A 75 4.72 -5.45 8.66
N GLN A 76 4.51 -5.27 7.35
CA GLN A 76 5.04 -6.19 6.33
C GLN A 76 6.56 -6.30 6.35
N VAL A 77 7.25 -5.19 6.62
CA VAL A 77 8.71 -5.17 6.75
C VAL A 77 9.14 -5.80 8.07
N ALA A 78 8.44 -5.50 9.16
CA ALA A 78 8.69 -6.09 10.47
C ALA A 78 8.60 -7.61 10.39
N GLU A 79 7.54 -8.20 9.82
CA GLU A 79 7.40 -9.65 9.68
C GLU A 79 8.60 -10.31 8.99
N LYS A 80 9.12 -9.68 7.91
CA LYS A 80 10.29 -10.18 7.18
C LYS A 80 11.61 -10.00 7.96
N LEU A 81 11.70 -8.96 8.79
CA LEU A 81 12.90 -8.64 9.55
C LEU A 81 12.92 -9.27 10.96
N LEU A 82 11.77 -9.64 11.52
CA LEU A 82 11.62 -10.32 12.80
C LEU A 82 12.61 -11.49 13.00
N PRO A 83 12.80 -12.42 12.04
CA PRO A 83 13.79 -13.49 12.22
C PRO A 83 15.22 -12.96 12.40
N LYS A 84 15.61 -11.90 11.66
CA LYS A 84 16.93 -11.27 11.78
C LYS A 84 17.08 -10.49 13.09
N ILE A 85 16.05 -9.75 13.47
CA ILE A 85 16.03 -8.99 14.74
C ILE A 85 16.13 -9.95 15.92
N ARG A 86 15.41 -11.08 15.88
CA ARG A 86 15.49 -12.11 16.91
C ARG A 86 16.88 -12.71 17.03
N GLU A 87 17.54 -12.97 15.90
CA GLU A 87 18.91 -13.46 15.86
C GLU A 87 19.91 -12.45 16.43
N GLN A 88 19.74 -11.15 16.17
CA GLN A 88 20.60 -10.09 16.71
C GLN A 88 20.39 -9.85 18.22
N ILE A 89 19.14 -9.89 18.69
CA ILE A 89 18.81 -9.61 20.10
C ILE A 89 19.09 -10.82 21.01
N PHE A 90 18.74 -12.03 20.55
CA PHE A 90 18.83 -13.25 21.38
C PHE A 90 20.00 -14.17 20.99
N GLY A 91 20.75 -13.81 19.95
CA GLY A 91 21.84 -14.62 19.42
C GLY A 91 21.36 -15.75 18.50
N VAL A 92 22.31 -16.29 17.74
CA VAL A 92 22.10 -17.44 16.85
C VAL A 92 21.72 -18.69 17.63
N ASN A 93 20.66 -19.36 17.20
CA ASN A 93 20.29 -20.66 17.76
C ASN A 93 21.29 -21.73 17.30
N LYS A 94 22.11 -22.21 18.24
CA LYS A 94 23.15 -23.24 18.00
C LYS A 94 22.60 -24.57 17.47
N ASN A 95 21.30 -24.84 17.59
CA ASN A 95 20.64 -26.06 17.10
C ASN A 95 19.99 -25.93 15.72
N ARG A 96 20.06 -24.77 15.06
CA ARG A 96 19.43 -24.57 13.74
C ARG A 96 20.36 -25.11 12.63
N LYS A 97 20.19 -26.39 12.27
CA LYS A 97 21.01 -27.09 11.27
C LYS A 97 20.61 -26.85 9.81
N PHE A 98 19.41 -26.32 9.53
CA PHE A 98 18.94 -26.08 8.17
C PHE A 98 18.15 -24.76 8.09
N CYS A 99 18.48 -23.94 7.08
CA CYS A 99 17.74 -22.74 6.69
C CYS A 99 17.11 -23.01 5.32
N SER A 100 15.79 -23.10 5.26
CA SER A 100 15.00 -22.92 4.04
C SER A 100 13.90 -21.93 4.36
#